data_AF-A0A8W8IYT0-F1
#
_entry.id   AF-A0A8W8IYT0-F1
#
_cell.length_a   1.000
_cell.length_b   1.000
_cell.length_c   1.000
_cell.angle_alpha   90.00
_cell.angle_beta   90.00
_cell.angle_gamma   90.00
#
_symmetry.space_group_name_H-M   'P 1'
#
loop_
_entity.id
_entity.type
_entity.pdbx_description
1 polymer ?
#
loop_
_entity_poly.entity_id
_entity_poly.type
_entity_poly.pdbx_seq_one_letter_code
_entity_poly.pdbx_strand_id
1 'polypeptide(L)'
;MAEGTHSRSANEKIEERRIVLIGKLGAGKSHTGNGILGKDDFKSKGSFVTVTRECGYRSAIRNGLLYKVFDTPGINSPDDMHKRMNENTDIARCLYCTFPGFHAIVLVISGEERISNEDLKMLKTLDDLLGESAFTYMIIVVSKVENEEVLNRMISESPDMADLKFKCKNRVVSFGNQKGTIPVECVRNFDNILTELIKENARKKKPYYTHKFYERAMRILEKDKADYIINHPEVSEEEALKNVRIEAAEGYSPREKELRNLTNVGYCIIL
;
A
#
# COMPACT_ATOMS: atom_id res chain seq x y z
N MET A 1 47.31 26.15 -5.47
CA MET A 1 46.94 25.65 -4.14
C MET A 1 45.52 25.13 -4.24
N ALA A 2 45.28 23.95 -3.68
CA ALA A 2 44.27 22.99 -4.12
C ALA A 2 42.80 23.43 -3.94
N GLU A 3 41.99 23.13 -4.96
CA GLU A 3 40.52 23.07 -4.88
C GLU A 3 40.13 21.85 -4.02
N GLY A 4 39.39 22.11 -2.94
CA GLY A 4 38.85 21.07 -2.08
C GLY A 4 37.65 20.40 -2.74
N THR A 5 37.89 19.28 -3.42
CA THR A 5 36.85 18.31 -3.77
C THR A 5 36.29 17.71 -2.49
N HIS A 6 35.08 18.11 -2.09
CA HIS A 6 34.32 17.37 -1.10
C HIS A 6 33.93 16.01 -1.69
N SER A 7 34.66 14.97 -1.29
CA SER A 7 34.32 13.58 -1.54
C SER A 7 32.95 13.29 -0.92
N ARG A 8 31.95 13.03 -1.75
CA ARG A 8 30.67 12.48 -1.29
C ARG A 8 30.93 11.06 -0.82
N SER A 9 30.76 10.79 0.47
CA SER A 9 31.06 9.50 1.07
C SER A 9 30.17 8.41 0.48
N ALA A 10 30.79 7.28 0.14
CA ALA A 10 30.11 6.09 -0.31
C ALA A 10 29.47 5.37 0.89
N ASN A 11 28.29 5.81 1.36
CA ASN A 11 27.26 4.97 2.01
C ASN A 11 25.95 5.70 2.40
N GLU A 12 25.45 6.68 1.64
CA GLU A 12 24.11 7.23 1.92
C GLU A 12 23.03 6.20 1.52
N LYS A 13 22.46 5.52 2.52
CA LYS A 13 21.28 4.66 2.34
C LYS A 13 20.14 5.52 1.81
N ILE A 14 19.69 5.26 0.58
CA ILE A 14 18.58 5.97 -0.04
C ILE A 14 17.34 5.83 0.85
N GLU A 15 16.71 6.96 1.20
CA GLU A 15 15.49 6.95 2.00
C GLU A 15 14.36 6.26 1.22
N GLU A 16 13.70 5.31 1.87
CA GLU A 16 12.64 4.50 1.26
C GLU A 16 11.25 4.98 1.68
N ARG A 17 10.29 4.90 0.75
CA ARG A 17 8.86 5.13 0.99
C ARG A 17 8.08 3.90 0.57
N ARG A 18 7.57 3.16 1.55
CA ARG A 18 6.78 1.91 1.35
C ARG A 18 5.30 2.23 1.45
N ILE A 19 4.57 1.98 0.37
CA ILE A 19 3.18 2.40 0.19
C ILE A 19 2.36 1.19 -0.27
N VAL A 20 1.22 0.94 0.36
CA VAL A 20 0.23 -0.02 -0.11
C VAL A 20 -1.00 0.71 -0.63
N LEU A 21 -1.51 0.30 -1.78
CA LEU A 21 -2.71 0.86 -2.40
C LEU A 21 -3.89 -0.06 -2.14
N ILE A 22 -4.95 0.45 -1.52
CA ILE A 22 -6.19 -0.28 -1.24
C ILE A 22 -7.39 0.49 -1.80
N GLY A 23 -8.50 -0.21 -2.03
CA GLY A 23 -9.71 0.39 -2.58
C GLY A 23 -10.43 -0.52 -3.57
N LYS A 24 -11.60 -0.08 -4.01
CA LYS A 24 -12.47 -0.86 -4.89
C LYS A 24 -11.81 -1.25 -6.21
N LEU A 25 -12.36 -2.28 -6.85
CA LEU A 25 -12.04 -2.54 -8.24
C LEU A 25 -12.44 -1.34 -9.10
N GLY A 26 -11.63 -0.99 -10.10
CA GLY A 26 -11.90 0.17 -10.96
C GLY A 26 -11.61 1.54 -10.34
N ALA A 27 -11.29 1.61 -9.04
CA ALA A 27 -11.00 2.87 -8.34
C ALA A 27 -9.71 3.57 -8.82
N GLY A 28 -8.91 2.94 -9.69
CA GLY A 28 -7.70 3.56 -10.27
C GLY A 28 -6.41 3.33 -9.49
N LYS A 29 -6.34 2.30 -8.62
CA LYS A 29 -5.13 1.98 -7.82
C LYS A 29 -3.86 1.85 -8.66
N SER A 30 -3.87 1.02 -9.71
CA SER A 30 -2.69 0.83 -10.57
C SER A 30 -2.22 2.13 -11.23
N HIS A 31 -3.16 2.99 -11.66
CA HIS A 31 -2.86 4.30 -12.21
C HIS A 31 -2.27 5.25 -11.15
N THR A 32 -2.84 5.27 -9.95
CA THR A 32 -2.28 5.97 -8.77
C THR A 32 -0.86 5.49 -8.49
N GLY A 33 -0.60 4.18 -8.53
CA GLY A 33 0.71 3.59 -8.35
C GLY A 33 1.72 4.07 -9.39
N ASN A 34 1.32 4.11 -10.67
CA ASN A 34 2.16 4.65 -11.75
C ASN A 34 2.50 6.13 -11.53
N GLY A 35 1.53 6.95 -11.10
CA GLY A 35 1.77 8.35 -10.75
C GLY A 35 2.77 8.52 -9.61
N ILE A 36 2.65 7.72 -8.54
CA ILE A 36 3.58 7.74 -7.40
C ILE A 36 5.00 7.34 -7.84
N LEU A 37 5.12 6.33 -8.70
CA LEU A 37 6.39 5.85 -9.23
C LEU A 37 7.00 6.78 -10.29
N GLY A 38 6.17 7.59 -10.96
CA GLY A 38 6.57 8.42 -12.09
C GLY A 38 6.84 7.64 -13.39
N LYS A 39 6.31 6.41 -13.50
CA LYS A 39 6.45 5.53 -14.67
C LYS A 39 5.27 4.55 -14.78
N ASP A 40 4.97 4.11 -16.00
CA ASP A 40 3.85 3.20 -16.31
C ASP A 40 4.23 1.72 -16.11
N ASP A 41 4.45 1.32 -14.87
CA ASP A 41 4.92 -0.03 -14.50
C ASP A 41 3.79 -1.01 -14.16
N PHE A 42 2.69 -0.52 -13.56
CA PHE A 42 1.47 -1.29 -13.37
C PHE A 42 0.62 -1.21 -14.64
N LYS A 43 0.10 -2.37 -15.10
CA LYS A 43 -0.79 -2.43 -16.26
C LYS A 43 -2.16 -1.85 -15.89
N SER A 44 -2.41 -0.58 -16.21
CA SER A 44 -3.66 0.13 -15.86
C SER A 44 -4.70 0.22 -16.99
N LYS A 45 -4.62 -0.62 -18.04
CA LYS A 45 -5.52 -0.49 -19.20
C LYS A 45 -6.96 -0.89 -18.83
N GLY A 46 -7.93 -0.03 -19.19
CA GLY A 46 -9.37 -0.19 -18.95
C GLY A 46 -10.04 -1.31 -19.75
N SER A 47 -9.42 -2.48 -19.84
CA SER A 47 -10.05 -3.69 -20.37
C SER A 47 -10.74 -4.42 -19.22
N PHE A 48 -11.94 -4.95 -19.48
CA PHE A 48 -12.68 -5.83 -18.58
C PHE A 48 -11.90 -7.12 -18.18
N VAL A 49 -10.72 -7.36 -18.78
CA VAL A 49 -9.89 -8.56 -18.61
C VAL A 49 -8.67 -8.30 -17.70
N THR A 50 -8.18 -7.07 -17.60
CA THR A 50 -6.98 -6.71 -16.81
C THR A 50 -7.34 -6.22 -15.41
N VAL A 51 -8.09 -7.04 -14.68
CA VAL A 51 -8.28 -6.84 -13.24
C VAL A 51 -7.03 -7.35 -12.52
N THR A 52 -6.42 -6.52 -11.66
CA THR A 52 -5.35 -6.97 -10.76
C THR A 52 -5.92 -8.05 -9.84
N ARG A 53 -5.55 -9.31 -10.12
CA ARG A 53 -6.03 -10.49 -9.39
C ARG A 53 -5.13 -10.88 -8.22
N GLU A 54 -3.89 -10.40 -8.21
CA GLU A 54 -2.86 -10.64 -7.20
C GLU A 54 -2.24 -9.31 -6.77
N CYS A 55 -1.56 -9.28 -5.63
CA CYS A 55 -0.80 -8.10 -5.23
C CYS A 55 0.41 -7.94 -6.16
N GLY A 56 0.69 -6.72 -6.62
CA GLY A 56 1.86 -6.41 -7.44
C GLY A 56 2.80 -5.44 -6.73
N TYR A 57 4.10 -5.71 -6.76
CA TYR A 57 5.14 -4.85 -6.21
C TYR A 57 5.92 -4.16 -7.32
N ARG A 58 6.08 -2.84 -7.23
CA ARG A 58 6.95 -2.06 -8.13
C ARG A 58 7.74 -1.03 -7.34
N SER A 59 8.93 -0.70 -7.84
CA SER A 59 9.77 0.32 -7.23
C SER A 59 10.39 1.27 -8.26
N ALA A 60 10.66 2.49 -7.80
CA ALA A 60 11.26 3.55 -8.61
C ALA A 60 12.04 4.51 -7.70
N ILE A 61 13.16 5.03 -8.20
CA ILE A 61 13.81 6.20 -7.59
C ILE A 61 13.21 7.46 -8.23
N ARG A 62 12.60 8.31 -7.42
CA ARG A 62 12.04 9.61 -7.84
C ARG A 62 12.46 10.68 -6.85
N ASN A 63 13.02 11.79 -7.33
CA ASN A 63 13.53 12.88 -6.50
C ASN A 63 14.53 12.43 -5.41
N GLY A 64 15.40 11.47 -5.74
CA GLY A 64 16.41 10.94 -4.81
C GLY A 64 15.87 9.99 -3.72
N LEU A 65 14.60 9.60 -3.80
CA LEU A 65 13.93 8.74 -2.82
C LEU A 65 13.46 7.44 -3.50
N LEU A 66 13.57 6.32 -2.78
CA LEU A 66 13.14 5.01 -3.28
C LEU A 66 11.68 4.75 -2.92
N TYR A 67 10.78 4.82 -3.90
CA TYR A 67 9.38 4.44 -3.72
C TYR A 67 9.23 2.93 -3.95
N LYS A 68 8.55 2.27 -3.02
CA LYS A 68 8.14 0.86 -3.05
C LYS A 68 6.63 0.83 -2.94
N VAL A 69 5.95 0.51 -4.04
CA VAL A 69 4.49 0.57 -4.14
C VAL A 69 3.94 -0.84 -4.32
N PHE A 70 2.96 -1.19 -3.49
CA PHE A 70 2.24 -2.45 -3.53
C PHE A 70 0.80 -2.16 -3.98
N ASP A 71 0.47 -2.55 -5.20
CA ASP A 71 -0.89 -2.50 -5.73
C ASP A 71 -1.63 -3.77 -5.31
N THR A 72 -2.77 -3.65 -4.63
CA THR A 72 -3.53 -4.83 -4.18
C THR A 72 -4.72 -5.11 -5.09
N PRO A 73 -5.29 -6.34 -5.07
CA PRO A 73 -6.55 -6.61 -5.75
C PRO A 73 -7.67 -5.67 -5.33
N GLY A 74 -8.59 -5.41 -6.25
CA GLY A 74 -9.79 -4.61 -6.00
C GLY A 74 -10.82 -5.33 -5.13
N ILE A 75 -11.48 -4.56 -4.28
CA ILE A 75 -12.65 -5.01 -3.52
C ILE A 75 -13.90 -4.72 -4.35
N ASN A 76 -14.66 -5.75 -4.71
CA ASN A 76 -15.88 -5.58 -5.51
C ASN A 76 -17.10 -5.27 -4.63
N SER A 77 -17.26 -6.01 -3.54
CA SER A 77 -18.35 -5.81 -2.58
C SER A 77 -17.87 -6.07 -1.14
N PRO A 78 -18.62 -5.59 -0.13
CA PRO A 78 -18.40 -5.97 1.26
C PRO A 78 -18.51 -7.48 1.48
N ASP A 79 -19.39 -8.17 0.75
CA ASP A 79 -19.52 -9.63 0.79
C ASP A 79 -18.30 -10.33 0.17
N ASP A 80 -17.71 -9.76 -0.87
CA ASP A 80 -16.42 -10.23 -1.40
C ASP A 80 -15.30 -10.00 -0.40
N MET A 81 -15.30 -8.90 0.35
CA MET A 81 -14.38 -8.76 1.48
C MET A 81 -14.65 -9.77 2.57
N HIS A 82 -15.90 -9.99 3.01
CA HIS A 82 -16.22 -10.92 4.09
C HIS A 82 -15.93 -12.38 3.71
N LYS A 83 -16.32 -12.82 2.51
CA LYS A 83 -15.98 -14.15 1.99
C LYS A 83 -14.47 -14.32 1.86
N ARG A 84 -13.76 -13.32 1.31
CA ARG A 84 -12.29 -13.37 1.18
C ARG A 84 -11.55 -13.12 2.51
N MET A 85 -12.17 -12.50 3.51
CA MET A 85 -11.63 -12.31 4.86
C MET A 85 -11.72 -13.60 5.67
N ASN A 86 -12.79 -14.38 5.50
CA ASN A 86 -12.88 -15.75 5.97
C ASN A 86 -11.87 -16.68 5.26
N GLU A 87 -11.42 -16.31 4.05
CA GLU A 87 -10.52 -17.10 3.19
C GLU A 87 -9.12 -16.50 2.97
N ASN A 88 -8.71 -15.51 3.76
CA ASN A 88 -7.38 -14.90 3.70
C ASN A 88 -7.16 -14.04 2.43
N THR A 89 -7.40 -12.74 2.55
CA THR A 89 -7.23 -11.81 1.42
C THR A 89 -5.76 -11.60 1.06
N ASP A 90 -5.48 -11.43 -0.24
CA ASP A 90 -4.17 -10.99 -0.72
C ASP A 90 -3.76 -9.62 -0.10
N ILE A 91 -4.74 -8.79 0.25
CA ILE A 91 -4.54 -7.51 0.97
C ILE A 91 -3.94 -7.77 2.36
N ALA A 92 -4.60 -8.60 3.17
CA ALA A 92 -4.11 -8.96 4.51
C ALA A 92 -2.70 -9.53 4.42
N ARG A 93 -2.48 -10.45 3.47
CA ARG A 93 -1.18 -11.05 3.20
C ARG A 93 -0.10 -10.03 2.90
N CYS A 94 -0.35 -9.14 1.96
CA CYS A 94 0.57 -8.04 1.65
C CYS A 94 0.89 -7.19 2.89
N LEU A 95 -0.11 -6.91 3.73
CA LEU A 95 0.05 -6.08 4.94
C LEU A 95 0.96 -6.70 6.01
N TYR A 96 0.91 -8.02 6.22
CA TYR A 96 1.74 -8.69 7.23
C TYR A 96 3.05 -9.29 6.68
N CYS A 97 3.24 -9.39 5.36
CA CYS A 97 4.50 -9.88 4.77
C CYS A 97 5.55 -8.79 4.53
N THR A 98 5.17 -7.51 4.61
CA THR A 98 6.08 -6.39 4.30
C THR A 98 6.83 -5.90 5.55
N PHE A 99 8.16 -5.74 5.49
CA PHE A 99 8.99 -5.23 6.58
C PHE A 99 9.54 -3.83 6.34
N PRO A 100 9.75 -3.05 7.42
CA PRO A 100 9.13 -3.16 8.76
C PRO A 100 7.62 -2.89 8.80
N GLY A 101 7.05 -2.64 7.63
CA GLY A 101 5.66 -2.26 7.43
C GLY A 101 5.57 -1.16 6.41
N PHE A 102 4.40 -0.52 6.36
CA PHE A 102 4.10 0.54 5.41
C PHE A 102 4.28 1.90 6.05
N HIS A 103 4.92 2.82 5.32
CA HIS A 103 4.95 4.23 5.71
C HIS A 103 3.57 4.85 5.52
N ALA A 104 2.87 4.47 4.45
CA ALA A 104 1.51 4.93 4.18
C ALA A 104 0.64 3.81 3.61
N ILE A 105 -0.62 3.85 4.00
CA ILE A 105 -1.73 3.15 3.36
C ILE A 105 -2.43 4.19 2.49
N VAL A 106 -2.58 3.92 1.20
CA VAL A 106 -3.28 4.83 0.29
C VAL A 106 -4.61 4.20 -0.08
N LEU A 107 -5.69 4.80 0.43
CA LEU A 107 -7.04 4.43 0.06
C LEU A 107 -7.42 5.19 -1.21
N VAL A 108 -7.65 4.47 -2.30
CA VAL A 108 -8.03 5.04 -3.60
C VAL A 108 -9.54 4.94 -3.78
N ILE A 109 -10.18 6.09 -4.01
CA ILE A 109 -11.62 6.24 -4.26
C ILE A 109 -11.81 6.87 -5.65
N SER A 110 -12.77 6.38 -6.43
CA SER A 110 -13.14 6.96 -7.72
C SER A 110 -14.05 8.17 -7.53
N GLY A 111 -13.72 9.30 -8.16
CA GLY A 111 -14.55 10.51 -8.20
C GLY A 111 -15.72 10.44 -9.20
N GLU A 112 -15.68 9.50 -10.15
CA GLU A 112 -16.78 9.28 -11.13
C GLU A 112 -18.01 8.62 -10.50
N GLU A 113 -17.83 7.92 -9.39
CA GLU A 113 -18.90 7.19 -8.73
C GLU A 113 -19.36 7.98 -7.50
N ARG A 114 -20.68 8.12 -7.33
CA ARG A 114 -21.20 8.53 -6.03
C ARG A 114 -20.77 7.49 -5.01
N ILE A 115 -20.33 7.95 -3.86
CA ILE A 115 -20.04 7.08 -2.72
C ILE A 115 -21.32 6.32 -2.38
N SER A 116 -21.29 5.03 -2.66
CA SER A 116 -22.41 4.14 -2.48
C SER A 116 -22.42 3.56 -1.07
N ASN A 117 -23.55 3.02 -0.64
CA ASN A 117 -23.62 2.26 0.62
C ASN A 117 -22.60 1.10 0.65
N GLU A 118 -22.20 0.57 -0.50
CA GLU A 118 -21.16 -0.46 -0.60
C GLU A 118 -19.76 0.10 -0.33
N ASP A 119 -19.48 1.35 -0.71
CA ASP A 119 -18.23 2.05 -0.33
C ASP A 119 -18.15 2.19 1.19
N LEU A 120 -19.25 2.62 1.82
CA LEU A 120 -19.31 2.80 3.27
C LEU A 120 -19.11 1.48 4.03
N LYS A 121 -19.73 0.41 3.55
CA LYS A 121 -19.53 -0.92 4.12
C LYS A 121 -18.09 -1.40 3.93
N MET A 122 -17.50 -1.19 2.75
CA MET A 122 -16.09 -1.51 2.47
C MET A 122 -15.14 -0.75 3.40
N LEU A 123 -15.42 0.53 3.70
CA LEU A 123 -14.65 1.31 4.67
C LEU A 123 -14.73 0.73 6.09
N LYS A 124 -15.91 0.29 6.53
CA LYS A 124 -16.06 -0.41 7.82
C LYS A 124 -15.29 -1.73 7.85
N THR A 125 -15.39 -2.51 6.79
CA THR A 125 -14.65 -3.78 6.68
C THR A 125 -13.14 -3.54 6.63
N LEU A 126 -12.66 -2.45 6.02
CA LEU A 126 -11.25 -2.05 6.07
C LEU A 126 -10.82 -1.64 7.48
N ASP A 127 -11.69 -0.98 8.24
CA ASP A 127 -11.42 -0.66 9.65
C ASP A 127 -11.21 -1.93 10.48
N ASP A 128 -12.09 -2.92 10.32
CA ASP A 128 -11.95 -4.24 10.96
C ASP A 128 -10.67 -4.97 10.55
N LEU A 129 -10.28 -4.85 9.26
CA LEU A 129 -9.06 -5.46 8.72
C LEU A 129 -7.81 -4.81 9.31
N LEU A 130 -7.74 -3.49 9.18
CA LEU A 130 -6.52 -2.74 9.41
C LEU A 130 -6.36 -2.35 10.89
N GLY A 131 -7.47 -2.29 11.62
CA GLY A 131 -7.58 -1.76 12.98
C GLY A 131 -7.51 -0.23 13.00
N GLU A 132 -8.12 0.39 14.02
CA GLU A 132 -8.27 1.85 14.13
C GLU A 132 -6.96 2.65 13.97
N SER A 133 -5.81 2.07 14.34
CA SER A 133 -4.51 2.73 14.19
C SER A 133 -4.09 2.99 12.74
N ALA A 134 -4.69 2.28 11.78
CA ALA A 134 -4.34 2.37 10.36
C ALA A 134 -4.64 3.74 9.75
N PHE A 135 -5.71 4.40 10.19
CA PHE A 135 -6.06 5.75 9.71
C PHE A 135 -4.95 6.77 9.99
N THR A 136 -4.11 6.55 11.02
CA THR A 136 -2.94 7.40 11.31
C THR A 136 -1.86 7.32 10.22
N TYR A 137 -1.84 6.24 9.44
CA TYR A 137 -0.94 6.03 8.31
C TYR A 137 -1.65 6.18 6.96
N MET A 138 -2.93 6.56 6.95
CA MET A 138 -3.73 6.57 5.75
C MET A 138 -3.72 7.94 5.04
N ILE A 139 -3.60 7.91 3.71
CA ILE A 139 -3.83 9.02 2.79
C ILE A 139 -4.99 8.61 1.87
N ILE A 140 -5.98 9.49 1.70
CA ILE A 140 -7.08 9.28 0.76
C ILE A 140 -6.68 9.89 -0.58
N VAL A 141 -6.69 9.10 -1.64
CA VAL A 141 -6.53 9.59 -3.01
C VAL A 141 -7.86 9.46 -3.73
N VAL A 142 -8.39 10.58 -4.19
CA VAL A 142 -9.57 10.60 -5.06
C VAL A 142 -9.07 10.68 -6.51
N SER A 143 -9.24 9.57 -7.23
CA SER A 143 -8.94 9.48 -8.66
C SER A 143 -10.12 9.99 -9.48
N LYS A 144 -9.89 10.29 -10.75
CA LYS A 144 -10.96 10.66 -11.71
C LYS A 144 -11.84 11.83 -11.25
N VAL A 145 -11.23 12.82 -10.61
CA VAL A 145 -11.90 14.04 -10.13
C VAL A 145 -11.37 15.24 -10.89
N GLU A 146 -12.26 16.11 -11.36
CA GLU A 146 -11.90 17.18 -12.29
C GLU A 146 -10.89 18.17 -11.69
N ASN A 147 -11.13 18.59 -10.46
CA ASN A 147 -10.31 19.56 -9.75
C ASN A 147 -10.59 19.52 -8.22
N GLU A 148 -9.81 20.28 -7.47
CA GLU A 148 -9.94 20.41 -6.01
C GLU A 148 -11.29 21.02 -5.56
N GLU A 149 -11.93 21.88 -6.36
CA GLU A 149 -13.24 22.44 -6.01
C GLU A 149 -14.32 21.36 -6.02
N VAL A 150 -14.33 20.51 -7.04
CA VAL A 150 -15.23 19.35 -7.13
C VAL A 150 -14.96 18.38 -5.99
N LEU A 151 -13.69 18.08 -5.68
CA LEU A 151 -13.33 17.24 -4.55
C LEU A 151 -13.89 17.80 -3.22
N ASN A 152 -13.68 19.08 -2.95
CA ASN A 152 -14.17 19.71 -1.72
C ASN A 152 -15.69 19.69 -1.63
N ARG A 153 -16.39 19.90 -2.74
CA ARG A 153 -17.85 19.78 -2.81
C ARG A 153 -18.30 18.35 -2.48
N MET A 154 -17.71 17.33 -3.12
CA MET A 154 -18.02 15.92 -2.86
C MET A 154 -17.83 15.53 -1.39
N ILE A 155 -16.76 16.03 -0.75
CA ILE A 155 -16.52 15.81 0.68
C ILE A 155 -17.58 16.50 1.54
N SER A 156 -17.97 17.74 1.20
CA SER A 156 -18.96 18.50 1.96
C SER A 156 -20.38 17.93 1.89
N GLU A 157 -20.70 17.26 0.77
CA GLU A 157 -22.00 16.64 0.53
C GLU A 157 -22.10 15.22 1.11
N SER A 158 -20.98 14.64 1.60
CA SER A 158 -20.92 13.29 2.14
C SER A 158 -20.41 13.29 3.58
N PRO A 159 -21.30 13.13 4.58
CA PRO A 159 -20.91 13.02 5.99
C PRO A 159 -19.88 11.92 6.24
N ASP A 160 -19.98 10.80 5.53
CA ASP A 160 -19.03 9.69 5.65
C ASP A 160 -17.64 10.05 5.12
N MET A 161 -17.53 10.81 4.03
CA MET A 161 -16.24 11.32 3.58
C MET A 161 -15.67 12.35 4.52
N ALA A 162 -16.51 13.19 5.12
CA ALA A 162 -16.08 14.13 6.13
C ALA A 162 -15.51 13.40 7.36
N ASP A 163 -16.18 12.34 7.83
CA ASP A 163 -15.69 11.47 8.92
C ASP A 163 -14.39 10.75 8.53
N LEU A 164 -14.33 10.15 7.35
CA LEU A 164 -13.14 9.46 6.87
C LEU A 164 -11.95 10.43 6.72
N LYS A 165 -12.19 11.62 6.16
CA LYS A 165 -11.20 12.71 6.09
C LYS A 165 -10.71 13.08 7.49
N PHE A 166 -11.62 13.20 8.46
CA PHE A 166 -11.26 13.52 9.83
C PHE A 166 -10.39 12.42 10.47
N LYS A 167 -10.77 11.14 10.34
CA LYS A 167 -9.96 9.98 10.81
C LYS A 167 -8.58 9.95 10.16
N CYS A 168 -8.49 10.28 8.88
CA CYS A 168 -7.25 10.42 8.12
C CYS A 168 -6.54 11.77 8.34
N LYS A 169 -6.92 12.55 9.37
CA LYS A 169 -6.33 13.86 9.71
C LYS A 169 -6.21 14.83 8.55
N ASN A 170 -7.27 14.92 7.75
CA ASN A 170 -7.37 15.78 6.57
C ASN A 170 -6.42 15.44 5.41
N ARG A 171 -5.83 14.24 5.39
CA ARG A 171 -4.95 13.79 4.30
C ARG A 171 -5.76 13.28 3.12
N VAL A 172 -6.19 14.19 2.26
CA VAL A 172 -6.92 13.90 1.01
C VAL A 172 -6.21 14.58 -0.15
N VAL A 173 -6.07 13.88 -1.27
CA VAL A 173 -5.44 14.39 -2.49
C VAL A 173 -6.24 13.99 -3.72
N SER A 174 -6.38 14.92 -4.67
CA SER A 174 -6.91 14.64 -6.00
C SER A 174 -5.80 14.17 -6.95
N PHE A 175 -6.06 13.11 -7.72
CA PHE A 175 -5.18 12.63 -8.80
C PHE A 175 -5.69 12.99 -10.20
N GLY A 176 -6.64 13.92 -10.29
CA GLY A 176 -7.17 14.47 -11.54
C GLY A 176 -8.11 13.52 -12.29
N ASN A 177 -8.66 13.99 -13.42
CA ASN A 177 -9.61 13.28 -14.28
C ASN A 177 -9.05 12.90 -15.66
N GLN A 178 -7.73 13.03 -15.85
CA GLN A 178 -7.13 12.84 -17.18
C GLN A 178 -6.85 11.37 -17.46
N LYS A 179 -7.26 10.90 -18.63
CA LYS A 179 -6.79 9.63 -19.20
C LYS A 179 -5.34 9.82 -19.64
N GLY A 180 -4.37 9.48 -18.79
CA GLY A 180 -2.95 9.64 -19.12
C GLY A 180 -2.03 9.69 -17.90
N THR A 181 -1.15 10.68 -17.84
CA THR A 181 -0.26 10.90 -16.69
C THR A 181 -0.95 11.80 -15.67
N ILE A 182 -0.81 11.45 -14.38
CA ILE A 182 -1.30 12.29 -13.28
C ILE A 182 -0.55 13.64 -13.30
N PRO A 183 -1.25 14.78 -13.15
CA PRO A 183 -0.60 16.09 -13.14
C PRO A 183 0.52 16.18 -12.10
N VAL A 184 1.64 16.80 -12.45
CA VAL A 184 2.84 16.90 -11.59
C VAL A 184 2.51 17.57 -10.25
N GLU A 185 1.57 18.52 -10.23
CA GLU A 185 1.13 19.20 -9.00
C GLU A 185 0.38 18.26 -8.06
N CYS A 186 -0.47 17.37 -8.58
CA CYS A 186 -1.15 16.34 -7.79
C CYS A 186 -0.15 15.40 -7.12
N VAL A 187 0.86 14.93 -7.88
CA VAL A 187 1.93 14.06 -7.34
C VAL A 187 2.77 14.82 -6.31
N ARG A 188 3.08 16.10 -6.54
CA ARG A 188 3.80 16.94 -5.57
C ARG A 188 3.00 17.13 -4.27
N ASN A 189 1.69 17.33 -4.37
CA ASN A 189 0.81 17.44 -3.19
C ASN A 189 0.81 16.13 -2.38
N PHE A 190 0.71 14.99 -3.06
CA PHE A 190 0.84 13.68 -2.43
C PHE A 190 2.18 13.52 -1.71
N ASP A 191 3.29 13.89 -2.35
CA ASP A 191 4.63 13.77 -1.76
C ASP A 191 4.77 14.62 -0.50
N ASN A 192 4.20 15.83 -0.49
CA ASN A 192 4.21 16.72 0.68
C ASN A 192 3.44 16.08 1.84
N ILE A 193 2.22 15.59 1.59
CA ILE A 193 1.40 14.93 2.61
C ILE A 193 2.09 13.66 3.13
N LEU A 194 2.65 12.84 2.24
CA LEU A 194 3.37 11.63 2.59
C LEU A 194 4.60 11.94 3.45
N THR A 195 5.36 12.97 3.09
CA THR A 195 6.53 13.41 3.86
C THR A 195 6.14 13.83 5.27
N GLU A 196 5.08 14.62 5.43
CA GLU A 196 4.63 15.06 6.75
C GLU A 196 4.02 13.92 7.58
N LEU A 197 3.28 13.00 6.95
CA LEU A 197 2.80 11.78 7.60
C LEU A 197 3.96 10.96 8.17
N ILE A 198 5.00 10.72 7.36
CA ILE A 198 6.18 9.94 7.78
C ILE A 198 6.88 10.63 8.95
N LYS A 199 7.11 11.94 8.86
CA LYS A 199 7.73 12.72 9.95
C LYS A 199 6.89 12.69 11.23
N GLU A 200 5.57 12.85 11.14
CA GLU A 200 4.66 12.79 12.29
C GLU A 200 4.76 11.44 13.01
N ASN A 201 4.74 10.35 12.25
CA ASN A 201 4.76 8.99 12.78
C ASN A 201 6.15 8.58 13.29
N ALA A 202 7.23 9.06 12.65
CA ALA A 202 8.59 8.91 13.13
C ALA A 202 8.82 9.60 14.50
N ARG A 203 8.31 10.84 14.67
CA ARG A 203 8.39 11.56 15.96
C ARG A 203 7.70 10.81 17.11
N LYS A 204 6.66 10.03 16.79
CA LYS A 204 5.95 9.17 17.75
C LYS A 204 6.63 7.82 17.99
N LYS A 205 7.81 7.58 17.41
CA LYS A 205 8.53 6.30 17.44
C LYS A 205 7.70 5.13 16.88
N LYS A 206 6.77 5.42 15.98
CA LYS A 206 5.97 4.44 15.24
C LYS A 206 5.98 4.78 13.74
N PRO A 207 7.14 4.67 13.06
CA PRO A 207 7.30 5.13 11.67
C PRO A 207 6.52 4.30 10.64
N TYR A 208 6.00 3.13 11.02
CA TYR A 208 5.34 2.20 10.11
C TYR A 208 4.02 1.71 10.67
N TYR A 209 3.05 1.52 9.77
CA TYR A 209 1.94 0.63 10.02
C TYR A 209 2.43 -0.82 9.92
N THR A 210 2.17 -1.59 10.98
CA THR A 210 2.47 -3.02 11.06
C THR A 210 1.18 -3.76 11.43
N HIS A 211 0.79 -4.72 10.61
CA HIS A 211 -0.43 -5.50 10.84
C HIS A 211 -0.25 -6.46 12.04
N LYS A 212 -1.33 -6.76 12.78
CA LYS A 212 -1.29 -7.61 13.99
C LYS A 212 -0.71 -9.02 13.79
N PHE A 213 -0.75 -9.54 12.55
CA PHE A 213 -0.20 -10.86 12.20
C PHE A 213 1.26 -10.82 11.70
N TYR A 214 1.90 -9.66 11.69
CA TYR A 214 3.26 -9.48 11.20
C TYR A 214 4.26 -10.47 11.82
N GLU A 215 4.32 -10.56 13.15
CA GLU A 215 5.23 -11.48 13.85
C GLU A 215 4.95 -12.96 13.54
N ARG A 216 3.68 -13.32 13.32
CA ARG A 216 3.30 -14.69 12.99
C ARG A 216 3.70 -15.03 11.55
N ALA A 217 3.52 -14.09 10.62
CA ALA A 217 3.99 -14.22 9.25
C ALA A 217 5.52 -14.33 9.20
N MET A 218 6.23 -13.53 10.00
CA MET A 218 7.68 -13.56 10.05
C MET A 218 8.25 -14.94 10.40
N ARG A 219 7.63 -15.68 11.31
CA ARG A 219 8.07 -17.06 11.62
C ARG A 219 7.95 -18.02 10.43
N ILE A 220 6.99 -17.79 9.54
CA ILE A 220 6.85 -18.56 8.30
C ILE A 220 7.91 -18.11 7.30
N LEU A 221 8.09 -16.81 7.15
CA LEU A 221 9.03 -16.22 6.20
C LEU A 221 10.50 -16.50 6.54
N GLU A 222 10.85 -16.72 7.81
CA GLU A 222 12.20 -17.20 8.17
C GLU A 222 12.47 -18.62 7.65
N LYS A 223 11.44 -19.46 7.52
CA LYS A 223 11.57 -20.78 6.87
C LYS A 223 11.72 -20.62 5.36
N ASP A 224 10.93 -19.73 4.74
CA ASP A 224 11.08 -19.42 3.31
C ASP A 224 12.49 -18.87 3.02
N LYS A 225 13.01 -18.01 3.89
CA LYS A 225 14.39 -17.48 3.81
C LYS A 225 15.43 -18.61 3.88
N ALA A 226 15.28 -19.55 4.80
CA ALA A 226 16.20 -20.67 4.93
C ALA A 226 16.23 -21.53 3.64
N ASP A 227 15.06 -21.82 3.07
CA ASP A 227 14.95 -22.56 1.81
C ASP A 227 15.52 -21.76 0.63
N TYR A 228 15.30 -20.44 0.60
CA TYR A 228 15.83 -19.55 -0.42
C TYR A 228 17.36 -19.54 -0.44
N ILE A 229 18.01 -19.41 0.73
CA ILE A 229 19.48 -19.39 0.86
C ILE A 229 20.11 -20.71 0.39
N ILE A 230 19.45 -21.85 0.60
CA ILE A 230 19.94 -23.14 0.09
C ILE A 230 20.05 -23.13 -1.44
N ASN A 231 19.09 -22.51 -2.12
CA ASN A 231 19.07 -22.42 -3.59
C ASN A 231 19.86 -21.22 -4.14
N HIS A 232 20.18 -20.24 -3.29
CA HIS A 232 20.85 -18.98 -3.62
C HIS A 232 21.98 -18.67 -2.61
N PRO A 233 23.03 -19.51 -2.51
CA PRO A 233 24.07 -19.38 -1.48
C PRO A 233 24.90 -18.08 -1.59
N GLU A 234 24.85 -17.40 -2.74
CA GLU A 234 25.50 -16.11 -2.99
C GLU A 234 24.76 -14.91 -2.38
N VAL A 235 23.49 -15.08 -2.00
CA VAL A 235 22.63 -14.00 -1.50
C VAL A 235 22.79 -13.86 0.01
N SER A 236 22.96 -12.63 0.49
CA SER A 236 23.05 -12.37 1.94
C SER A 236 21.72 -12.64 2.64
N GLU A 237 21.74 -12.95 3.94
CA GLU A 237 20.51 -13.18 4.70
C GLU A 237 19.53 -11.99 4.66
N GLU A 238 20.06 -10.76 4.68
CA GLU A 238 19.23 -9.56 4.62
C GLU A 238 18.50 -9.46 3.28
N GLU A 239 19.18 -9.77 2.18
CA GLU A 239 18.62 -9.69 0.84
C GLU A 239 17.66 -10.86 0.56
N ALA A 240 18.03 -12.07 0.99
CA ALA A 240 17.14 -13.23 0.92
C ALA A 240 15.81 -12.94 1.65
N LEU A 241 15.88 -12.35 2.86
CA LEU A 241 14.68 -12.01 3.60
C LEU A 241 13.84 -10.91 2.93
N LYS A 242 14.46 -9.94 2.23
CA LYS A 242 13.73 -8.95 1.43
C LYS A 242 13.00 -9.62 0.27
N ASN A 243 13.67 -10.53 -0.45
CA ASN A 243 13.11 -11.21 -1.61
C ASN A 243 11.92 -12.09 -1.23
N VAL A 244 12.07 -12.98 -0.24
CA VAL A 244 10.96 -13.85 0.19
C VAL A 244 9.77 -13.07 0.73
N ARG A 245 9.98 -11.88 1.33
CA ARG A 245 8.90 -10.99 1.76
C ARG A 245 8.14 -10.39 0.58
N ILE A 246 8.84 -9.98 -0.49
CA ILE A 246 8.21 -9.45 -1.70
C ILE A 246 7.43 -10.56 -2.39
N GLU A 247 8.05 -11.73 -2.59
CA GLU A 247 7.39 -12.91 -3.17
C GLU A 247 6.14 -13.31 -2.37
N ALA A 248 6.26 -13.39 -1.04
CA ALA A 248 5.13 -13.65 -0.17
C ALA A 248 4.07 -12.55 -0.19
N ALA A 249 4.44 -11.28 -0.39
CA ALA A 249 3.50 -10.17 -0.54
C ALA A 249 2.80 -10.14 -1.90
N GLU A 250 3.40 -10.74 -2.95
CA GLU A 250 2.75 -10.95 -4.25
C GLU A 250 1.91 -12.24 -4.28
N GLY A 251 2.25 -13.23 -3.44
CA GLY A 251 1.51 -14.50 -3.29
C GLY A 251 2.27 -15.73 -3.78
N TYR A 252 3.59 -15.60 -3.95
CA TYR A 252 4.50 -16.62 -4.47
C TYR A 252 5.29 -17.33 -3.37
N SER A 253 4.90 -17.20 -2.09
CA SER A 253 5.54 -17.95 -1.00
C SER A 253 5.32 -19.46 -1.16
N PRO A 254 6.37 -20.29 -0.95
CA PRO A 254 6.21 -21.75 -0.85
C PRO A 254 5.22 -22.18 0.26
N ARG A 255 5.02 -21.33 1.27
CA ARG A 255 4.13 -21.54 2.42
C ARG A 255 2.89 -20.65 2.35
N GLU A 256 2.45 -20.30 1.13
CA GLU A 256 1.29 -19.43 0.89
C GLU A 256 0.02 -19.89 1.65
N LYS A 257 -0.22 -21.21 1.76
CA LYS A 257 -1.37 -21.74 2.51
C LYS A 257 -1.27 -21.44 4.01
N GLU A 258 -0.08 -21.49 4.60
CA GLU A 258 0.13 -21.13 6.01
C GLU A 258 -0.05 -19.62 6.22
N LEU A 259 0.56 -18.81 5.34
CA LEU A 259 0.45 -17.35 5.37
C LEU A 259 -0.99 -16.92 5.28
N ARG A 260 -1.72 -17.45 4.30
CA ARG A 260 -3.16 -17.23 4.17
C ARG A 260 -3.83 -17.51 5.51
N ASN A 261 -3.70 -18.71 6.08
CA ASN A 261 -4.43 -19.12 7.29
C ASN A 261 -3.99 -18.44 8.61
N LEU A 262 -3.15 -17.41 8.59
CA LEU A 262 -2.71 -16.68 9.79
C LEU A 262 -3.84 -16.02 10.58
N THR A 263 -4.96 -15.71 9.92
CA THR A 263 -6.15 -15.11 10.53
C THR A 263 -7.06 -16.14 11.19
N ASN A 264 -6.90 -17.44 10.88
CA ASN A 264 -7.68 -18.52 11.48
C ASN A 264 -7.15 -18.86 12.88
N VAL A 265 -7.94 -18.52 13.90
CA VAL A 265 -7.63 -18.75 15.32
C VAL A 265 -7.56 -20.25 15.67
N GLY A 266 -8.12 -21.12 14.82
CA GLY A 266 -8.07 -22.59 14.96
C GLY A 266 -6.76 -23.26 14.53
N TYR A 267 -5.80 -22.52 13.93
CA TYR A 267 -4.46 -23.04 13.60
C TYR A 267 -3.43 -22.74 14.71
N CYS A 268 -3.87 -22.78 15.96
CA CYS A 268 -2.98 -22.84 17.12
C CYS A 268 -3.11 -24.25 17.73
N ILE A 269 -1.96 -24.95 17.75
CA ILE A 269 -1.67 -26.19 18.49
C ILE A 269 -2.21 -27.48 17.84
N ILE A 270 -1.43 -28.06 16.90
CA ILE A 270 -0.84 -29.41 17.04
C ILE A 270 0.47 -29.43 16.24
N LEU A 271 1.60 -29.17 16.89
CA LEU A 271 2.91 -29.78 16.61
C LEU A 271 3.63 -29.93 17.94
#